data_AF-A0A382SFC8-F1
#
_entry.id   AF-A0A382SFC8-F1
#
_cell.length_a   1.000
_cell.length_b   1.000
_cell.length_c   1.000
_cell.angle_alpha   90.00
_cell.angle_beta   90.00
_cell.angle_gamma   90.00
#
_symmetry.space_group_name_H-M   'P 1'
#
loop_
_entity.id
_entity.type
_entity.pdbx_description
1 polymer ?
#
loop_
_entity_poly.entity_id
_entity_poly.type
_entity_poly.pdbx_seq_one_letter_code
_entity_poly.pdbx_strand_id
1 'polypeptide(L)'
;MALNLIQSGYSVLGFDVVEKPAFVAAGGFQVKSVAEVGEKTEVIVQSLPTVQALEKTVDDLIEFGRSGQIIIEISSYPLKDKKLQASRLAEQGITMLDCEISGLPFMVADRTATIFQSGDQATIESVQEIFEAMTNKRVNLGKFGAATKMKLLANMMVAIHNSVAGEVLNLARKADIDPDEAIEALSKSAAGSVTFSNKAPVMVSGEFESGAGPFRHMFSYLRRVSALAKDVGASTPLLDTV
;
A
#
# COMPACT_ATOMS: atom_id res chain seq x y z
N MET A 1 -4.48 -0.80 9.54
CA MET A 1 -5.82 -0.44 9.04
C MET A 1 -6.92 -0.99 9.93
N ALA A 2 -7.13 -2.31 10.04
CA ALA A 2 -8.21 -2.87 10.87
C ALA A 2 -8.22 -2.37 12.32
N LEU A 3 -7.06 -2.32 12.99
CA LEU A 3 -6.95 -1.79 14.35
C LEU A 3 -7.34 -0.30 14.45
N ASN A 4 -6.99 0.51 13.43
CA ASN A 4 -7.34 1.93 13.41
C ASN A 4 -8.86 2.12 13.26
N LEU A 5 -9.52 1.27 12.47
CA LEU A 5 -10.98 1.27 12.34
C LEU A 5 -11.64 0.95 13.69
N ILE A 6 -11.18 -0.10 14.37
CA ILE A 6 -11.70 -0.46 15.71
C ILE A 6 -11.49 0.67 16.71
N GLN A 7 -10.29 1.24 16.78
CA GLN A 7 -9.98 2.37 17.67
C GLN A 7 -10.79 3.64 17.34
N SER A 8 -11.33 3.74 16.12
CA SER A 8 -12.21 4.85 15.71
C SER A 8 -13.69 4.55 15.97
N GLY A 9 -14.00 3.43 16.63
CA GLY A 9 -15.36 3.05 17.03
C GLY A 9 -16.12 2.19 16.02
N TYR A 10 -15.49 1.73 14.94
CA TYR A 10 -16.15 0.83 13.98
C TYR A 10 -16.18 -0.61 14.50
N SER A 11 -17.32 -1.27 14.31
CA SER A 11 -17.42 -2.73 14.43
C SER A 11 -16.77 -3.39 13.22
N VAL A 12 -15.62 -4.04 13.42
CA VAL A 12 -14.85 -4.64 12.32
C VAL A 12 -14.98 -6.15 12.34
N LEU A 13 -15.54 -6.71 11.26
CA LEU A 13 -15.46 -8.14 10.96
C LEU A 13 -14.21 -8.40 10.11
N GLY A 14 -13.42 -9.41 10.47
CA GLY A 14 -12.16 -9.71 9.81
C GLY A 14 -11.99 -11.18 9.48
N PHE A 15 -11.50 -11.46 8.27
CA PHE A 15 -11.05 -12.78 7.84
C PHE A 15 -9.60 -12.69 7.36
N ASP A 16 -8.78 -13.64 7.79
CA ASP A 16 -7.44 -13.88 7.28
C ASP A 16 -7.19 -15.40 7.35
N VAL A 17 -6.41 -15.94 6.41
CA VAL A 17 -6.04 -17.36 6.37
C VAL A 17 -5.08 -17.74 7.51
N VAL A 18 -4.44 -16.73 8.13
CA VAL A 18 -3.61 -16.86 9.31
C VAL A 18 -4.32 -16.22 10.51
N GLU A 19 -4.23 -16.85 11.67
CA GLU A 19 -4.78 -16.30 12.90
C GLU A 19 -4.20 -14.91 13.24
N LYS A 20 -5.08 -14.01 13.71
CA LYS A 20 -4.72 -12.63 14.10
C LYS A 20 -5.15 -12.36 15.55
N PRO A 21 -4.48 -12.94 16.56
CA PRO A 21 -4.88 -12.77 17.96
C PRO A 21 -4.90 -11.30 18.39
N ALA A 22 -3.98 -10.47 17.87
CA ALA A 22 -3.96 -9.03 18.16
C ALA A 22 -5.21 -8.28 17.63
N PHE A 23 -5.82 -8.75 16.53
CA PHE A 23 -7.06 -8.16 16.01
C PHE A 23 -8.24 -8.46 16.92
N VAL A 24 -8.36 -9.71 17.37
CA VAL A 24 -9.41 -10.13 18.32
C VAL A 24 -9.23 -9.44 19.66
N ALA A 25 -8.00 -9.39 20.20
CA ALA A 25 -7.69 -8.71 21.45
C ALA A 25 -8.02 -7.21 21.41
N ALA A 26 -7.95 -6.58 20.24
CA ALA A 26 -8.33 -5.19 20.05
C ALA A 26 -9.85 -4.97 19.93
N GLY A 27 -10.67 -6.02 19.93
CA GLY A 27 -12.14 -5.94 19.80
C GLY A 27 -12.67 -6.29 18.41
N GLY A 28 -11.84 -6.81 17.50
CA GLY A 28 -12.26 -7.26 16.19
C GLY A 28 -13.02 -8.58 16.22
N PHE A 29 -14.04 -8.73 15.36
CA PHE A 29 -14.83 -9.95 15.22
C PHE A 29 -14.22 -10.84 14.13
N GLN A 30 -13.47 -11.87 14.52
CA GLN A 30 -12.93 -12.82 13.56
C GLN A 30 -14.02 -13.75 13.02
N VAL A 31 -14.11 -13.85 11.70
CA VAL A 31 -15.01 -14.78 10.98
C VAL A 31 -14.20 -15.85 10.24
N LYS A 32 -14.88 -16.86 9.69
CA LYS A 32 -14.20 -18.06 9.13
C LYS A 32 -14.06 -18.05 7.62
N SER A 33 -14.68 -17.10 6.92
CA SER A 33 -14.63 -17.02 5.46
C SER A 33 -14.90 -15.62 4.94
N VAL A 34 -14.56 -15.39 3.68
CA VAL A 34 -14.95 -14.18 2.93
C VAL A 34 -16.47 -14.08 2.78
N ALA A 35 -17.17 -15.22 2.63
CA ALA A 35 -18.63 -15.26 2.56
C ALA A 35 -19.28 -14.58 3.78
N GLU A 36 -18.82 -14.88 4.99
CA GLU A 36 -19.33 -14.24 6.19
C GLU A 36 -19.08 -12.72 6.23
N VAL A 37 -17.99 -12.24 5.63
CA VAL A 37 -17.73 -10.80 5.49
C VAL A 37 -18.70 -10.20 4.48
N GLY A 38 -18.88 -10.85 3.32
CA GLY A 38 -19.78 -10.42 2.24
C GLY A 38 -21.24 -10.31 2.69
N GLU A 39 -21.73 -11.24 3.50
CA GLU A 39 -23.12 -11.25 3.95
C GLU A 39 -23.43 -10.16 4.98
N LYS A 40 -22.43 -9.75 5.78
CA LYS A 40 -22.63 -8.97 7.03
C LYS A 40 -22.12 -7.53 6.98
N THR A 41 -21.42 -7.12 5.92
CA THR A 41 -20.79 -5.80 5.86
C THR A 41 -21.31 -4.96 4.68
N GLU A 42 -21.21 -3.65 4.76
CA GLU A 42 -21.55 -2.74 3.65
C GLU A 42 -20.29 -2.27 2.91
N VAL A 43 -19.20 -2.11 3.66
CA VAL A 43 -17.90 -1.68 3.15
C VAL A 43 -16.84 -2.71 3.56
N ILE A 44 -16.05 -3.16 2.58
CA ILE A 44 -15.02 -4.18 2.73
C ILE A 44 -13.67 -3.55 2.38
N VAL A 45 -12.70 -3.62 3.29
CA VAL A 45 -11.31 -3.24 3.00
C VAL A 45 -10.50 -4.49 2.69
N GLN A 46 -9.93 -4.58 1.50
CA GLN A 46 -9.13 -5.73 1.08
C GLN A 46 -7.63 -5.41 1.09
N SER A 47 -6.86 -6.23 1.83
CA SER A 47 -5.41 -6.20 1.85
C SER A 47 -4.88 -7.63 1.69
N LEU A 48 -4.65 -8.06 0.45
CA LEU A 48 -4.30 -9.44 0.13
C LEU A 48 -2.92 -9.52 -0.56
N PRO A 49 -2.22 -10.66 -0.45
CA PRO A 49 -0.84 -10.76 -0.88
C PRO A 49 -0.65 -11.00 -2.38
N THR A 50 -1.67 -11.51 -3.09
CA THR A 50 -1.53 -11.98 -4.46
C THR A 50 -2.80 -11.77 -5.30
N VAL A 51 -2.64 -11.79 -6.62
CA VAL A 51 -3.77 -11.74 -7.57
C VAL A 51 -4.67 -12.96 -7.42
N GLN A 52 -4.12 -14.14 -7.11
CA GLN A 52 -4.91 -15.35 -6.87
C GLN A 52 -5.79 -15.21 -5.62
N ALA A 53 -5.27 -14.58 -4.56
CA ALA A 53 -6.06 -14.29 -3.37
C ALA A 53 -7.18 -13.27 -3.69
N LEU A 54 -6.89 -12.25 -4.49
CA LEU A 54 -7.90 -11.31 -5.00
C LEU A 54 -8.99 -12.05 -5.80
N GLU A 55 -8.61 -12.87 -6.77
CA GLU A 55 -9.54 -13.65 -7.61
C GLU A 55 -10.47 -14.51 -6.75
N LYS A 56 -9.91 -15.30 -5.83
CA LYS A 56 -10.72 -16.13 -4.93
C LYS A 56 -11.66 -15.30 -4.06
N THR A 57 -11.17 -14.18 -3.52
CA THR A 57 -11.99 -13.29 -2.67
C THR A 57 -13.12 -12.67 -3.48
N VAL A 58 -12.88 -12.32 -4.75
CA VAL A 58 -13.90 -11.79 -5.65
C VAL A 58 -14.92 -12.87 -6.03
N ASP A 59 -14.48 -14.11 -6.27
CA ASP A 59 -15.39 -15.24 -6.51
C ASP A 59 -16.35 -15.43 -5.32
N ASP A 60 -15.82 -15.45 -4.10
CA ASP A 60 -16.62 -15.56 -2.87
C ASP A 60 -17.59 -14.35 -2.74
N LEU A 61 -17.16 -13.13 -3.09
CA LEU A 61 -18.03 -11.93 -3.00
C LEU A 61 -19.08 -11.84 -4.12
N ILE A 62 -18.84 -12.48 -5.26
CA ILE A 62 -19.85 -12.60 -6.31
C ILE A 62 -20.97 -13.56 -5.84
N GLU A 63 -20.61 -14.63 -5.12
CA GLU A 63 -21.58 -15.62 -4.65
C GLU A 63 -22.33 -15.16 -3.38
N PHE A 64 -21.62 -14.55 -2.43
CA PHE A 64 -22.15 -14.26 -1.08
C PHE A 64 -22.23 -12.76 -0.75
N GLY A 65 -21.76 -11.89 -1.65
CA GLY A 65 -21.86 -10.44 -1.49
C GLY A 65 -23.28 -9.92 -1.76
N ARG A 66 -23.44 -8.62 -1.59
CA ARG A 66 -24.72 -7.92 -1.70
C ARG A 66 -24.57 -6.70 -2.61
N SER A 67 -25.56 -6.50 -3.47
CA SER A 67 -25.63 -5.29 -4.30
C SER A 67 -25.62 -4.03 -3.43
N GLY A 68 -24.90 -3.00 -3.87
CA GLY A 68 -24.65 -1.76 -3.12
C GLY A 68 -23.42 -1.78 -2.22
N GLN A 69 -22.73 -2.92 -2.07
CA GLN A 69 -21.48 -2.98 -1.31
C GLN A 69 -20.34 -2.21 -1.96
N ILE A 70 -19.42 -1.74 -1.12
CA ILE A 70 -18.22 -1.01 -1.54
C ILE A 70 -16.98 -1.77 -1.11
N ILE A 71 -16.07 -2.02 -2.04
CA ILE A 71 -14.77 -2.60 -1.79
C ILE A 71 -13.70 -1.51 -1.88
N ILE A 72 -12.96 -1.31 -0.81
CA ILE A 72 -11.76 -0.49 -0.76
C ILE A 72 -10.55 -1.42 -0.91
N GLU A 73 -10.07 -1.58 -2.14
CA GLU A 73 -8.93 -2.43 -2.45
C GLU A 73 -7.63 -1.64 -2.25
N ILE A 74 -6.82 -1.99 -1.24
CA ILE A 74 -5.59 -1.25 -0.83
C ILE A 74 -4.28 -1.98 -1.15
N SER A 75 -4.35 -3.13 -1.81
CA SER A 75 -3.22 -3.98 -2.17
C SER A 75 -2.68 -3.63 -3.54
N SER A 76 -1.39 -3.87 -3.75
CA SER A 76 -0.72 -3.39 -4.96
C SER A 76 -0.58 -4.46 -6.05
N TYR A 77 -1.63 -4.71 -6.82
CA TYR A 77 -1.62 -5.63 -7.97
C TYR A 77 -1.37 -4.92 -9.31
N PRO A 78 -1.11 -5.66 -10.42
CA PRO A 78 -1.18 -5.07 -11.74
C PRO A 78 -2.58 -4.50 -12.03
N LEU A 79 -2.62 -3.33 -12.65
CA LEU A 79 -3.88 -2.59 -12.88
C LEU A 79 -4.90 -3.38 -13.72
N LYS A 80 -4.42 -4.20 -14.66
CA LYS A 80 -5.29 -5.05 -15.48
C LYS A 80 -6.12 -6.02 -14.64
N ASP A 81 -5.52 -6.59 -13.59
CA ASP A 81 -6.16 -7.59 -12.74
C ASP A 81 -7.18 -6.89 -11.83
N LYS A 82 -6.81 -5.75 -11.24
CA LYS A 82 -7.76 -4.88 -10.52
C LYS A 82 -8.97 -4.49 -11.36
N LYS A 83 -8.75 -4.06 -12.62
CA LYS A 83 -9.84 -3.67 -13.53
C LYS A 83 -10.75 -4.85 -13.87
N LEU A 84 -10.17 -6.02 -14.16
CA LEU A 84 -10.95 -7.23 -14.43
C LEU A 84 -11.87 -7.56 -13.26
N GLN A 85 -11.32 -7.58 -12.04
CA GLN A 85 -12.13 -7.90 -10.86
C GLN A 85 -13.17 -6.80 -10.55
N ALA A 86 -12.83 -5.53 -10.76
CA ALA A 86 -13.79 -4.43 -10.60
C ALA A 86 -14.99 -4.58 -11.53
N SER A 87 -14.75 -4.98 -12.79
CA SER A 87 -15.82 -5.25 -13.75
C SER A 87 -16.70 -6.42 -13.32
N ARG A 88 -16.11 -7.54 -12.87
CA ARG A 88 -16.87 -8.71 -12.41
C ARG A 88 -17.76 -8.38 -11.19
N LEU A 89 -17.26 -7.58 -10.26
CA LEU A 89 -18.01 -7.12 -9.09
C LEU A 89 -19.14 -6.16 -9.48
N ALA A 90 -18.90 -5.27 -10.45
CA ALA A 90 -19.90 -4.31 -10.92
C ALA A 90 -21.12 -5.01 -11.55
N GLU A 91 -20.95 -6.17 -12.18
CA GLU A 91 -22.07 -7.00 -12.69
C GLU A 91 -23.01 -7.47 -11.57
N GLN A 92 -22.52 -7.55 -10.33
CA GLN A 92 -23.31 -7.88 -9.13
C GLN A 92 -23.79 -6.64 -8.36
N GLY A 93 -23.54 -5.43 -8.89
CA GLY A 93 -23.85 -4.17 -8.21
C GLY A 93 -22.89 -3.84 -7.05
N ILE A 94 -21.71 -4.46 -7.00
CA ILE A 94 -20.66 -4.16 -6.01
C ILE A 94 -19.65 -3.22 -6.64
N THR A 95 -19.33 -2.12 -5.95
CA THR A 95 -18.39 -1.12 -6.45
C THR A 95 -17.02 -1.30 -5.82
N MET A 96 -15.98 -1.46 -6.64
CA MET A 96 -14.60 -1.51 -6.17
C MET A 96 -13.88 -0.18 -6.44
N LEU A 97 -13.26 0.37 -5.40
CA LEU A 97 -12.36 1.52 -5.46
C LEU A 97 -10.91 1.05 -5.57
N ASP A 98 -10.14 1.65 -6.48
CA ASP A 98 -8.69 1.43 -6.56
C ASP A 98 -8.00 2.35 -5.56
N CYS A 99 -7.53 1.77 -4.46
CA CYS A 99 -6.76 2.46 -3.44
C CYS A 99 -5.36 1.85 -3.28
N GLU A 100 -4.44 2.63 -2.73
CA GLU A 100 -3.07 2.18 -2.45
C GLU A 100 -2.56 2.88 -1.19
N ILE A 101 -1.79 2.16 -0.38
CA ILE A 101 -1.13 2.74 0.81
C ILE A 101 0.31 3.09 0.49
N SER A 102 0.71 4.32 0.81
CA SER A 102 2.11 4.76 0.82
C SER A 102 2.53 5.14 2.24
N GLY A 103 3.31 4.27 2.88
CA GLY A 103 3.83 4.49 4.22
C GLY A 103 4.47 3.23 4.79
N LEU A 104 5.23 3.40 5.87
CA LEU A 104 5.82 2.31 6.65
C LEU A 104 4.82 1.75 7.67
N PRO A 105 5.04 0.54 8.23
CA PRO A 105 4.11 -0.06 9.19
C PRO A 105 3.77 0.83 10.39
N PHE A 106 4.76 1.53 10.96
CA PHE A 106 4.51 2.48 12.05
C PHE A 106 3.64 3.66 11.58
N MET A 107 3.83 4.16 10.35
CA MET A 107 3.00 5.23 9.81
C MET A 107 1.55 4.78 9.63
N VAL A 108 1.32 3.51 9.34
CA VAL A 108 -0.04 2.95 9.29
C VAL A 108 -0.63 2.88 10.69
N ALA A 109 0.12 2.41 11.69
CA ALA A 109 -0.34 2.37 13.09
C ALA A 109 -0.67 3.79 13.61
N ASP A 110 0.17 4.77 13.27
CA ASP A 110 0.03 6.16 13.71
C ASP A 110 -0.93 6.98 12.83
N ARG A 111 -1.59 6.37 11.84
CA ARG A 111 -2.50 7.03 10.89
C ARG A 111 -1.84 8.17 10.10
N THR A 112 -0.53 8.09 9.86
CA THR A 112 0.24 9.08 9.09
C THR A 112 0.64 8.61 7.68
N ALA A 113 0.38 7.34 7.33
CA ALA A 113 0.57 6.81 5.97
C ALA A 113 -0.44 7.42 5.00
N THR A 114 -0.04 7.74 3.77
CA THR A 114 -0.96 8.30 2.78
C THR A 114 -1.77 7.21 2.09
N ILE A 115 -3.08 7.36 2.00
CA ILE A 115 -3.92 6.56 1.10
C ILE A 115 -4.14 7.33 -0.20
N PHE A 116 -3.74 6.73 -1.32
CA PHE A 116 -4.13 7.17 -2.66
C PHE A 116 -5.49 6.56 -2.99
N GLN A 117 -6.45 7.37 -3.39
CA GLN A 117 -7.82 6.96 -3.68
C GLN A 117 -8.12 7.23 -5.16
N SER A 118 -8.76 6.30 -5.84
CA SER A 118 -9.26 6.51 -7.20
C SER A 118 -10.42 5.59 -7.54
N GLY A 119 -11.35 6.07 -8.34
CA GLY A 119 -12.60 5.36 -8.62
C GLY A 119 -13.78 6.31 -8.81
N ASP A 120 -14.97 5.77 -8.58
CA ASP A 120 -16.21 6.56 -8.54
C ASP A 120 -16.16 7.58 -7.40
N GLN A 121 -16.41 8.85 -7.73
CA GLN A 121 -16.20 9.96 -6.81
C GLN A 121 -17.27 10.02 -5.73
N ALA A 122 -18.54 9.78 -6.10
CA ALA A 122 -19.64 9.73 -5.15
C ALA A 122 -19.45 8.59 -4.14
N THR A 123 -18.92 7.45 -4.59
CA THR A 123 -18.58 6.32 -3.73
C THR A 123 -17.42 6.65 -2.79
N ILE A 124 -16.36 7.33 -3.26
CA ILE A 124 -15.27 7.78 -2.37
C ILE A 124 -15.80 8.73 -1.29
N GLU A 125 -16.64 9.69 -1.68
CA GLU A 125 -17.27 10.64 -0.76
C GLU A 125 -18.19 9.95 0.25
N SER A 126 -18.94 8.93 -0.15
CA SER A 126 -19.87 8.21 0.75
C SER A 126 -19.17 7.38 1.82
N VAL A 127 -17.90 6.98 1.61
CA VAL A 127 -17.09 6.24 2.59
C VAL A 127 -15.94 7.06 3.17
N GLN A 128 -16.02 8.39 3.07
CA GLN A 128 -14.95 9.30 3.52
C GLN A 128 -14.58 9.10 5.00
N GLU A 129 -15.57 8.88 5.88
CA GLU A 129 -15.34 8.65 7.31
C GLU A 129 -14.52 7.38 7.59
N ILE A 130 -14.71 6.33 6.78
CA ILE A 130 -13.93 5.08 6.89
C ILE A 130 -12.46 5.35 6.51
N PHE A 131 -12.22 6.14 5.46
CA PHE A 131 -10.86 6.55 5.12
C PHE A 131 -10.20 7.42 6.20
N GLU A 132 -10.97 8.31 6.84
CA GLU A 132 -10.54 9.14 7.96
C GLU A 132 -10.15 8.33 9.20
N ALA A 133 -10.93 7.28 9.48
CA ALA A 133 -10.61 6.34 10.53
C ALA A 133 -9.31 5.54 10.26
N MET A 134 -9.00 5.27 8.99
CA MET A 134 -7.78 4.56 8.60
C MET A 134 -6.53 5.44 8.61
N THR A 135 -6.62 6.69 8.16
CA THR A 135 -5.48 7.61 8.03
C THR A 135 -5.88 9.09 8.07
N ASN A 136 -4.95 9.95 8.51
CA ASN A 136 -5.05 11.40 8.45
C ASN A 136 -4.64 11.99 7.08
N LYS A 137 -4.05 11.19 6.18
CA LYS A 137 -3.55 11.67 4.87
C LYS A 137 -4.15 10.89 3.71
N ARG A 138 -4.91 11.59 2.87
CA ARG A 138 -5.65 11.02 1.74
C ARG A 138 -5.42 11.89 0.50
N VAL A 139 -5.30 11.27 -0.66
CA VAL A 139 -5.20 11.97 -1.94
C VAL A 139 -6.14 11.31 -2.93
N ASN A 140 -7.15 12.05 -3.38
CA ASN A 140 -8.05 11.61 -4.42
C ASN A 140 -7.45 11.93 -5.80
N LEU A 141 -7.28 10.89 -6.61
CA LEU A 141 -6.59 10.92 -7.89
C LEU A 141 -7.53 10.75 -9.08
N GLY A 142 -8.85 10.82 -8.85
CA GLY A 142 -9.85 10.72 -9.89
C GLY A 142 -10.11 9.29 -10.34
N LYS A 143 -9.88 8.99 -11.61
CA LYS A 143 -10.34 7.76 -12.26
C LYS A 143 -9.66 6.50 -11.72
N PHE A 144 -10.42 5.40 -11.61
CA PHE A 144 -9.93 4.08 -11.21
C PHE A 144 -8.62 3.72 -11.92
N GLY A 145 -7.62 3.32 -11.15
CA GLY A 145 -6.28 2.99 -11.62
C GLY A 145 -5.24 4.09 -11.42
N ALA A 146 -5.67 5.31 -11.10
CA ALA A 146 -4.76 6.40 -10.81
C ALA A 146 -3.99 6.17 -9.50
N ALA A 147 -4.61 5.57 -8.48
CA ALA A 147 -3.92 5.20 -7.24
C ALA A 147 -2.84 4.15 -7.49
N THR A 148 -3.16 3.09 -8.23
CA THR A 148 -2.17 2.07 -8.64
C THR A 148 -0.98 2.70 -9.37
N LYS A 149 -1.22 3.62 -10.31
CA LYS A 149 -0.14 4.33 -11.04
C LYS A 149 0.68 5.23 -10.12
N MET A 150 0.03 6.00 -9.25
CA MET A 150 0.72 6.86 -8.28
C MET A 150 1.60 6.04 -7.33
N LYS A 151 1.13 4.86 -6.90
CA LYS A 151 1.93 3.94 -6.09
C LYS A 151 3.17 3.43 -6.82
N LEU A 152 3.08 3.18 -8.13
CA LEU A 152 4.25 2.82 -8.94
C LEU A 152 5.29 3.95 -8.98
N LEU A 153 4.85 5.19 -9.17
CA LEU A 153 5.75 6.36 -9.12
C LEU A 153 6.41 6.50 -7.73
N ALA A 154 5.64 6.35 -6.66
CA ALA A 154 6.17 6.40 -5.30
C ALA A 154 7.21 5.30 -5.05
N ASN A 155 6.97 4.07 -5.51
CA ASN A 155 7.91 2.96 -5.35
C ASN A 155 9.17 3.12 -6.22
N MET A 156 9.08 3.75 -7.40
CA MET A 156 10.26 4.14 -8.17
C MET A 156 11.15 5.10 -7.39
N MET A 157 10.56 6.13 -6.77
CA MET A 157 11.29 7.07 -5.92
C MET A 157 11.95 6.35 -4.74
N VAL A 158 11.21 5.44 -4.07
CA VAL A 158 11.77 4.65 -2.96
C VAL A 158 12.98 3.84 -3.41
N ALA A 159 12.93 3.17 -4.56
CA ALA A 159 14.05 2.39 -5.06
C ALA A 159 15.26 3.26 -5.38
N ILE A 160 15.08 4.34 -6.14
CA ILE A 160 16.18 5.25 -6.52
C ILE A 160 16.79 5.92 -5.28
N HIS A 161 15.96 6.41 -4.36
CA HIS A 161 16.44 7.01 -3.11
C HIS A 161 17.20 6.01 -2.24
N ASN A 162 16.82 4.74 -2.26
CA ASN A 162 17.51 3.69 -1.52
C ASN A 162 18.86 3.35 -2.17
N SER A 163 18.93 3.30 -3.50
CA SER A 163 20.18 3.06 -4.22
C SER A 163 21.19 4.18 -4.01
N VAL A 164 20.77 5.44 -4.16
CA VAL A 164 21.66 6.59 -3.95
C VAL A 164 22.10 6.70 -2.48
N ALA A 165 21.25 6.31 -1.51
CA ALA A 165 21.64 6.26 -0.10
C ALA A 165 22.84 5.32 0.12
N GLY A 166 22.81 4.12 -0.47
CA GLY A 166 23.91 3.16 -0.38
C GLY A 166 25.21 3.70 -0.98
N GLU A 167 25.15 4.31 -2.16
CA GLU A 167 26.31 4.91 -2.82
C GLU A 167 26.89 6.07 -2.00
N VAL A 168 26.03 6.97 -1.51
CA VAL A 168 26.44 8.14 -0.72
C VAL A 168 27.09 7.73 0.59
N LEU A 169 26.54 6.75 1.31
CA LEU A 169 27.14 6.27 2.57
C LEU A 169 28.48 5.57 2.33
N ASN A 170 28.60 4.81 1.24
CA ASN A 170 29.88 4.22 0.85
C ASN A 170 30.91 5.30 0.50
N LEU A 171 30.50 6.32 -0.27
CA LEU A 171 31.37 7.44 -0.64
C LEU A 171 31.79 8.25 0.59
N ALA A 172 30.86 8.56 1.51
CA ALA A 172 31.14 9.27 2.76
C ALA A 172 32.24 8.55 3.54
N ARG A 173 32.11 7.23 3.74
CA ARG A 173 33.13 6.42 4.41
C ARG A 173 34.49 6.46 3.68
N LYS A 174 34.50 6.47 2.35
CA LYS A 174 35.73 6.55 1.53
C LYS A 174 36.34 7.95 1.48
N ALA A 175 35.56 8.97 1.82
CA ALA A 175 35.98 10.35 1.95
C ALA A 175 36.30 10.74 3.40
N ASP A 176 36.49 9.75 4.28
CA ASP A 176 36.79 9.92 5.70
C ASP A 176 35.72 10.69 6.50
N ILE A 177 34.45 10.60 6.07
CA ILE A 177 33.28 11.12 6.77
C ILE A 177 32.59 9.97 7.50
N ASP A 178 32.28 10.17 8.78
CA ASP A 178 31.51 9.20 9.56
C ASP A 178 30.10 9.03 8.95
N PRO A 179 29.67 7.81 8.59
CA PRO A 179 28.33 7.57 8.08
C PRO A 179 27.19 8.09 8.96
N ASP A 180 27.34 8.06 10.29
CA ASP A 180 26.30 8.54 11.20
C ASP A 180 26.21 10.08 11.19
N GLU A 181 27.35 10.77 11.12
CA GLU A 181 27.38 12.23 10.91
C GLU A 181 26.78 12.61 9.55
N ALA A 182 27.08 11.84 8.51
CA ALA A 182 26.51 12.03 7.18
C ALA A 182 24.99 11.84 7.18
N ILE A 183 24.48 10.82 7.88
CA ILE A 183 23.04 10.60 8.04
C ILE A 183 22.40 11.80 8.73
N GLU A 184 22.94 12.24 9.87
CA GLU A 184 22.37 13.36 10.61
C GLU A 184 22.32 14.64 9.76
N ALA A 185 23.42 14.99 9.10
CA ALA A 185 23.53 16.20 8.30
C ALA A 185 22.59 16.15 7.08
N LEU A 186 22.57 15.04 6.35
CA LEU A 186 21.81 14.93 5.10
C LEU A 186 20.31 14.80 5.36
N SER A 187 19.88 14.01 6.35
CA SER A 187 18.47 13.78 6.67
C SER A 187 17.69 15.05 7.01
N LYS A 188 18.34 16.04 7.63
CA LYS A 188 17.72 17.33 8.03
C LYS A 188 17.89 18.43 6.97
N SER A 189 18.63 18.16 5.90
CA SER A 189 18.93 19.13 4.84
C SER A 189 17.93 19.02 3.67
N ALA A 190 18.07 19.90 2.69
CA ALA A 190 17.33 19.81 1.42
C ALA A 190 17.61 18.53 0.62
N ALA A 191 18.71 17.82 0.90
CA ALA A 191 19.03 16.54 0.27
C ALA A 191 18.28 15.34 0.89
N GLY A 192 17.62 15.56 2.04
CA GLY A 192 16.96 14.50 2.79
C GLY A 192 15.76 13.90 2.05
N SER A 193 15.48 12.63 2.35
CA SER A 193 14.21 11.99 2.00
C SER A 193 13.77 11.05 3.11
N VAL A 194 12.45 10.79 3.20
CA VAL A 194 11.90 9.83 4.18
C VAL A 194 12.57 8.46 4.02
N THR A 195 12.82 8.02 2.77
CA THR A 195 13.55 6.78 2.50
C THR A 195 14.97 6.83 3.07
N PHE A 196 15.75 7.86 2.77
CA PHE A 196 17.12 7.99 3.28
C PHE A 196 17.14 7.96 4.81
N SER A 197 16.34 8.79 5.48
CA SER A 197 16.32 8.88 6.94
C SER A 197 15.90 7.59 7.64
N ASN A 198 15.12 6.73 6.98
CA ASN A 198 14.70 5.44 7.55
C ASN A 198 15.61 4.27 7.16
N LYS A 199 16.28 4.33 6.01
CA LYS A 199 17.04 3.20 5.47
C LYS A 199 18.54 3.32 5.71
N ALA A 200 19.07 4.53 5.75
CA ALA A 200 20.50 4.76 5.98
C ALA A 200 20.99 4.20 7.33
N PRO A 201 20.28 4.36 8.47
CA PRO A 201 20.71 3.74 9.73
C PRO A 201 20.80 2.21 9.66
N VAL A 202 19.85 1.57 8.97
CA VAL A 202 19.85 0.10 8.76
C VAL A 202 21.01 -0.33 7.87
N MET A 203 21.36 0.48 6.85
CA MET A 203 22.53 0.21 5.99
C MET A 203 23.84 0.31 6.75
N VAL A 204 23.95 1.25 7.70
CA VAL A 204 25.15 1.42 8.54
C VAL A 204 25.25 0.31 9.58
N SER A 205 24.15 -0.07 10.23
CA SER A 205 24.15 -1.15 11.24
C SER A 205 24.35 -2.54 10.63
N GLY A 206 23.98 -2.74 9.36
CA GLY A 206 24.01 -4.05 8.70
C GLY A 206 22.88 -4.99 9.12
N GLU A 207 21.93 -4.53 9.92
CA GLU A 207 20.83 -5.33 10.47
C GLU A 207 19.64 -5.45 9.50
N PHE A 208 19.88 -5.98 8.31
CA PHE A 208 18.88 -6.04 7.23
C PHE A 208 17.67 -6.94 7.52
N GLU A 209 17.81 -7.90 8.45
CA GLU A 209 16.76 -8.84 8.84
C GLU A 209 15.63 -8.17 9.65
N SER A 210 15.85 -6.97 10.18
CA SER A 210 14.85 -6.19 10.91
C SER A 210 13.81 -5.48 10.01
N GLY A 211 14.01 -5.52 8.69
CA GLY A 211 13.20 -4.79 7.71
C GLY A 211 11.80 -5.35 7.45
N ALA A 212 10.95 -4.56 6.79
CA ALA A 212 9.55 -4.87 6.47
C ALA A 212 9.35 -5.94 5.36
N GLY A 213 10.28 -6.88 5.23
CA GLY A 213 10.26 -7.95 4.22
C GLY A 213 11.40 -7.84 3.21
N PRO A 214 11.57 -8.88 2.36
CA PRO A 214 12.74 -9.00 1.51
C PRO A 214 12.69 -7.96 0.36
N PHE A 215 13.83 -7.32 0.11
CA PHE A 215 14.00 -6.31 -0.95
C PHE A 215 13.55 -6.81 -2.33
N ARG A 216 13.55 -8.13 -2.56
CA ARG A 216 13.07 -8.75 -3.80
C ARG A 216 11.64 -8.36 -4.21
N HIS A 217 10.79 -7.98 -3.27
CA HIS A 217 9.45 -7.50 -3.58
C HIS A 217 9.48 -6.17 -4.36
N MET A 218 10.52 -5.35 -4.16
CA MET A 218 10.73 -4.10 -4.90
C MET A 218 10.87 -4.35 -6.41
N PHE A 219 11.53 -5.43 -6.82
CA PHE A 219 11.70 -5.74 -8.26
C PHE A 219 10.39 -5.95 -9.00
N SER A 220 9.36 -6.49 -8.34
CA SER A 220 8.03 -6.61 -8.95
C SER A 220 7.43 -5.25 -9.27
N TYR A 221 7.61 -4.27 -8.38
CA TYR A 221 7.21 -2.90 -8.64
C TYR A 221 8.04 -2.26 -9.74
N LEU A 222 9.37 -2.36 -9.70
CA LEU A 222 10.24 -1.73 -10.69
C LEU A 222 9.96 -2.24 -12.10
N ARG A 223 9.75 -3.55 -12.29
CA ARG A 223 9.33 -4.09 -13.59
C ARG A 223 8.02 -3.48 -14.09
N ARG A 224 7.05 -3.27 -13.19
CA ARG A 224 5.78 -2.60 -13.53
C ARG A 224 5.97 -1.12 -13.83
N VAL A 225 6.89 -0.44 -13.15
CA VAL A 225 7.24 0.95 -13.47
C VAL A 225 7.87 1.02 -14.86
N SER A 226 8.85 0.16 -15.18
CA SER A 226 9.48 0.12 -16.50
C SER A 226 8.47 -0.18 -17.61
N ALA A 227 7.53 -1.11 -17.37
CA ALA A 227 6.45 -1.37 -18.30
C ALA A 227 5.56 -0.13 -18.50
N LEU A 228 5.15 0.54 -17.41
CA LEU A 228 4.36 1.78 -17.49
C LEU A 228 5.12 2.88 -18.24
N ALA A 229 6.41 3.07 -17.96
CA ALA A 229 7.24 4.07 -18.62
C ALA A 229 7.31 3.83 -20.14
N LYS A 230 7.50 2.57 -20.56
CA LYS A 230 7.45 2.17 -21.97
C LYS A 230 6.09 2.44 -22.60
N ASP A 231 5.00 2.06 -21.92
CA ASP A 231 3.63 2.21 -22.43
C ASP A 231 3.25 3.68 -22.66
N VAL A 232 3.77 4.60 -21.83
CA VAL A 232 3.49 6.04 -21.95
C VAL A 232 4.57 6.83 -22.69
N GLY A 233 5.64 6.16 -23.14
CA GLY A 233 6.77 6.82 -23.82
C GLY A 233 7.61 7.75 -22.94
N ALA A 234 7.69 7.48 -21.63
CA ALA A 234 8.49 8.27 -20.70
C ALA A 234 9.92 7.70 -20.56
N SER A 235 10.92 8.57 -20.65
CA SER A 235 12.33 8.22 -20.38
C SER A 235 12.60 8.11 -18.89
N THR A 236 13.19 7.00 -18.44
CA THR A 236 13.50 6.74 -17.02
C THR A 236 14.95 6.27 -16.80
N PRO A 237 15.97 7.06 -17.20
CA PRO A 237 17.37 6.60 -17.24
C PRO A 237 17.92 6.13 -15.87
N LEU A 238 17.48 6.74 -14.77
CA LEU A 238 17.89 6.31 -13.43
C LEU A 238 17.29 4.96 -13.06
N LEU A 239 16.04 4.70 -13.44
CA LEU A 239 15.41 3.39 -13.22
C LEU A 239 16.11 2.30 -14.05
N ASP A 240 16.56 2.62 -15.25
CA ASP A 240 17.25 1.66 -16.13
C ASP A 240 18.62 1.22 -15.57
N THR A 241 19.15 1.97 -14.59
CA THR A 241 20.44 1.71 -13.94
C THR A 241 20.29 0.96 -12.60
N VAL A 242 19.09 0.99 -11.98
CA VAL A 242 18.80 0.47 -10.63
C VAL A 242 18.10 -0.90 -10.70
#